data_AF-A0A9E1ZGD8-F1
#
_entry.id   AF-A0A9E1ZGD8-F1
#
_cell.length_a   1.000
_cell.length_b   1.000
_cell.length_c   1.000
_cell.angle_alpha   90.00
_cell.angle_beta   90.00
_cell.angle_gamma   90.00
#
_symmetry.space_group_name_H-M   'P 1'
#
loop_
_entity.id
_entity.type
_entity.pdbx_description
1 polymer ?
#
loop_
_entity_poly.entity_id
_entity_poly.type
_entity_poly.pdbx_seq_one_letter_code
_entity_poly.pdbx_strand_id
1 'polypeptide(L)' 'HNEIAELLLANGAQVNAKARNGRTPLDWAEQLGVEEMAKLFRRWELDIEAITE' A
#
# COMPACT_ATOMS: atom_id res chain seq x y z
N HIS A 1 1.56 4.20 -12.69
CA HIS A 1 1.94 4.68 -11.34
C HIS A 1 2.31 3.55 -10.37
N ASN A 2 2.04 2.29 -10.68
CA ASN A 2 2.36 1.15 -9.81
C ASN A 2 3.87 1.02 -9.54
N GLU A 3 4.71 1.18 -10.58
CA GLU A 3 6.18 1.15 -10.44
C GLU A 3 6.73 2.20 -9.46
N ILE A 4 6.11 3.39 -9.43
CA ILE A 4 6.49 4.45 -8.48
C ILE A 4 6.08 4.05 -7.06
N ALA A 5 4.90 3.47 -6.89
CA ALA A 5 4.45 2.97 -5.60
C ALA A 5 5.38 1.84 -5.09
N GLU A 6 5.76 0.90 -5.95
CA GLU A 6 6.73 -0.16 -5.63
C GLU A 6 8.08 0.40 -5.21
N LEU A 7 8.63 1.36 -5.96
CA LEU A 7 9.91 1.98 -5.63
C LEU A 7 9.85 2.68 -4.26
N LEU A 8 8.76 3.38 -3.95
CA LEU A 8 8.59 4.04 -2.66
C LEU A 8 8.51 3.02 -1.51
N LEU A 9 7.73 1.95 -1.68
CA LEU A 9 7.60 0.88 -0.68
C LEU A 9 8.95 0.19 -0.44
N ALA A 10 9.69 -0.11 -1.52
CA ALA A 10 11.03 -0.69 -1.42
C ALA A 10 12.05 0.22 -0.71
N ASN A 11 11.83 1.54 -0.72
CA ASN A 11 12.64 2.52 0.02
C ASN A 11 12.13 2.78 1.45
N GLY A 12 11.21 1.96 1.97
CA GLY A 12 10.72 2.06 3.35
C GLY A 12 9.56 3.02 3.55
N ALA A 13 8.84 3.39 2.48
CA ALA A 13 7.57 4.08 2.66
C ALA A 13 6.58 3.21 3.45
N GLN A 14 5.87 3.83 4.39
CA GLN A 14 4.87 3.13 5.20
C GLN A 14 3.63 2.82 4.37
N VAL A 15 3.38 1.53 4.11
CA VAL A 15 2.26 1.04 3.29
C VAL A 15 0.88 1.41 3.86
N ASN A 16 0.78 1.50 5.19
CA ASN A 16 -0.46 1.77 5.93
C ASN A 16 -0.55 3.22 6.44
N ALA A 17 0.29 4.14 5.92
CA ALA A 17 0.30 5.53 6.34
C ALA A 17 -1.06 6.19 6.15
N LYS A 18 -1.61 6.82 7.19
CA LYS A 18 -2.90 7.51 7.10
C LYS A 18 -2.72 8.95 6.67
N ALA A 19 -3.46 9.36 5.64
CA ALA A 19 -3.60 10.76 5.27
C ALA A 19 -4.44 11.53 6.32
N ARG A 20 -4.52 12.86 6.18
CA ARG A 20 -5.27 13.74 7.10
C ARG A 20 -6.76 13.39 7.25
N ASN A 21 -7.34 12.74 6.24
CA ASN A 21 -8.72 12.27 6.24
C ASN A 21 -8.87 10.84 6.80
N GLY A 22 -7.82 10.27 7.37
CA GLY A 22 -7.80 8.92 7.95
C GLY A 22 -7.62 7.79 6.95
N ARG A 23 -7.50 8.08 5.65
CA ARG A 23 -7.39 7.06 4.60
C ARG A 23 -5.97 6.59 4.35
N THR A 24 -5.80 5.31 4.10
CA THR A 24 -4.55 4.67 3.67
C THR A 24 -4.39 4.72 2.14
N PRO A 25 -3.20 4.46 1.60
CA PRO A 25 -3.01 4.24 0.16
C PRO A 25 -3.94 3.16 -0.41
N LEU A 26 -4.19 2.09 0.35
CA LEU A 26 -5.12 1.03 -0.03
C LEU A 26 -6.56 1.54 -0.15
N ASP A 27 -7.05 2.34 0.81
CA ASP A 27 -8.41 2.91 0.77
C ASP A 27 -8.63 3.74 -0.50
N TRP A 28 -7.60 4.47 -0.95
CA TRP A 28 -7.65 5.24 -2.19
C TRP A 28 -7.65 4.36 -3.42
N ALA A 29 -6.81 3.31 -3.45
CA ALA A 29 -6.78 2.36 -4.56
C ALA A 29 -8.12 1.64 -4.73
N GLU A 30 -8.75 1.22 -3.64
CA GLU A 30 -10.07 0.59 -3.64
C GLU A 30 -11.17 1.55 -4.08
N GLN A 31 -11.21 2.78 -3.54
CA GLN A 31 -12.22 3.75 -3.92
C GLN A 31 -12.14 4.14 -5.41
N LEU A 32 -10.92 4.24 -5.95
CA LEU A 32 -10.70 4.59 -7.35
C LEU A 32 -10.86 3.39 -8.29
N GLY A 33 -11.06 2.17 -7.77
CA GLY A 33 -11.19 0.96 -8.56
C GLY A 33 -9.88 0.52 -9.23
N VAL A 34 -8.73 0.90 -8.69
CA VAL A 34 -7.41 0.56 -9.23
C VAL A 34 -6.95 -0.77 -8.63
N GLU A 35 -7.56 -1.86 -9.11
CA GLU A 35 -7.40 -3.21 -8.57
C GLU A 35 -5.94 -3.66 -8.42
N GLU A 36 -5.11 -3.42 -9.44
CA GLU A 36 -3.69 -3.81 -9.40
C GLU A 36 -2.90 -3.06 -8.32
N MET A 37 -3.26 -1.80 -8.04
CA MET A 37 -2.63 -1.02 -6.97
C MET A 37 -3.13 -1.46 -5.60
N ALA A 38 -4.41 -1.85 -5.48
CA ALA A 38 -4.94 -2.42 -4.25
C ALA A 38 -4.28 -3.77 -3.93
N LYS A 39 -4.11 -4.65 -4.94
CA LYS A 39 -3.36 -5.91 -4.79
C LYS A 39 -1.92 -5.67 -4.36
N LEU A 40 -1.25 -4.67 -4.94
CA LEU A 40 0.09 -4.29 -4.53
C LEU A 40 0.11 -3.95 -3.02
N PHE A 41 -0.69 -2.98 -2.57
CA PHE A 41 -0.68 -2.59 -1.16
C PHE A 41 -1.02 -3.74 -0.20
N ARG A 42 -2.02 -4.59 -0.54
CA ARG A 42 -2.34 -5.79 0.27
C ARG A 42 -1.18 -6.78 0.35
N ARG A 43 -0.47 -7.00 -0.76
CA ARG A 43 0.71 -7.88 -0.79
C ARG A 43 1.76 -7.39 0.21
N TRP A 44 2.07 -6.09 0.15
CA TRP A 44 3.06 -5.48 1.04
C TRP A 44 2.61 -5.44 2.51
N GLU A 45 1.32 -5.28 2.80
CA GLU A 45 0.79 -5.40 4.17
C GLU A 45 1.00 -6.81 4.73
N LEU A 46 0.65 -7.85 3.96
CA LEU A 46 0.81 -9.25 4.37
C LEU A 46 2.28 -9.65 4.52
N ASP A 47 3.16 -9.14 3.66
CA ASP A 47 4.60 -9.43 3.71
C ASP A 47 5.26 -8.81 4.96
N ILE A 48 4.76 -7.67 5.46
CA ILE A 48 5.23 -7.09 6.73
C ILE A 48 4.83 -7.96 7.92
N GLU A 49 3.61 -8.50 7.93
CA GLU A 49 3.13 -9.37 9.02
C GLU A 49 3.84 -10.72 9.05
N ALA A 50 4.12 -11.31 7.89
CA ALA A 50 4.81 -12.61 7.78
C ALA A 50 6.26 -12.61 8.29
N ILE A 51 6.90 -11.44 8.38
CA ILE A 51 8.27 -11.29 8.92
C ILE A 51 8.26 -11.14 10.45
N THR A 52 7.10 -10.87 11.06
CA THR A 52 6.96 -10.60 12.50
C THR A 52 6.56 -11.82 13.35
N GLU A 53 6.38 -13.01 12.76
CA GLU A 53 6.17 -14.30 13.47
C GLU A 53 7.46 -15.09 13.72
#